data_AF-A0A518FMN7-F1
#
_entry.id   AF-A0A518FMN7-F1
#
_cell.length_a   1.000
_cell.length_b   1.000
_cell.length_c   1.000
_cell.angle_alpha   90.00
_cell.angle_beta   90.00
_cell.angle_gamma   90.00
#
_symmetry.space_group_name_H-M   'P 1'
#
loop_
_entity.id
_entity.type
_entity.pdbx_description
1 polymer ?
#
loop_
_entity_poly.entity_id
_entity_poly.type
_entity_poly.pdbx_seq_one_letter_code
_entity_poly.pdbx_strand_id
1 'polypeptide(L)'
;MPAKGFVYCMALVLLVGCGGISDAPDRRVVTGTVTLDGAPLEGGVIRFRPQPEGPIAAGKIRDGKYEVTNKGGVPLGKQRVEIKGAPILPADTTGMSLGQIDAATKPAIPIPDKYHKNSELEADIEAGSEPLVLNFDLKK
;
A
#
# COMPACT_ATOMS: atom_id res chain seq x y z
N MET A 1 66.37 -36.01 -6.28
CA MET A 1 65.31 -36.87 -6.84
C MET A 1 64.41 -37.32 -5.69
N PRO A 2 63.09 -37.44 -5.83
CA PRO A 2 62.12 -36.46 -6.35
C PRO A 2 60.87 -36.32 -5.43
N ALA A 3 59.96 -35.42 -5.84
CA ALA A 3 58.51 -35.45 -5.61
C ALA A 3 58.01 -34.89 -4.26
N LYS A 4 56.89 -34.17 -4.13
CA LYS A 4 55.75 -33.88 -5.00
C LYS A 4 55.27 -32.45 -4.71
N GLY A 5 54.83 -31.74 -5.74
CA GLY A 5 53.96 -30.58 -5.55
C GLY A 5 52.56 -31.02 -5.11
N PHE A 6 51.91 -30.17 -4.33
CA PHE A 6 50.45 -30.06 -4.36
C PHE A 6 50.08 -28.63 -3.96
N VAL A 7 49.79 -27.84 -4.98
CA VAL A 7 49.05 -26.59 -4.87
C VAL A 7 47.69 -26.95 -4.28
N TYR A 8 47.39 -26.50 -3.05
CA TYR A 8 46.02 -26.57 -2.54
C TYR A 8 45.38 -25.19 -2.64
N CYS A 9 44.54 -25.07 -3.67
CA CYS A 9 43.66 -23.96 -3.95
C CYS A 9 42.81 -23.57 -2.73
N MET A 10 42.86 -22.27 -2.42
CA MET A 10 41.71 -21.42 -2.14
C MET A 10 40.33 -22.06 -2.34
N ALA A 11 39.54 -22.14 -1.26
CA ALA A 11 38.08 -22.24 -1.32
C ALA A 11 37.48 -21.48 -0.12
N LEU A 12 37.31 -20.18 -0.34
CA LEU A 12 36.50 -19.25 0.41
C LEU A 12 35.07 -19.39 -0.13
N VAL A 13 34.14 -20.00 0.60
CA VAL A 13 32.69 -20.00 0.28
C VAL A 13 31.92 -19.92 1.60
N LEU A 14 31.75 -18.70 2.11
CA LEU A 14 30.51 -17.92 2.05
C LEU A 14 29.47 -18.38 3.08
N LEU A 15 29.53 -17.75 4.26
CA LEU A 15 28.34 -17.44 5.04
C LEU A 15 27.46 -16.49 4.23
N VAL A 16 26.43 -16.99 3.55
CA VAL A 16 25.23 -16.25 3.12
C VAL A 16 24.18 -17.29 2.71
N GLY A 17 22.93 -17.28 3.14
CA GLY A 17 22.24 -16.29 3.92
C GLY A 17 21.16 -16.92 4.78
N CYS A 18 20.86 -16.22 5.87
CA CYS A 18 19.55 -16.21 6.46
C CYS A 18 18.62 -15.47 5.47
N GLY A 19 18.32 -16.12 4.34
CA GLY A 19 17.33 -15.67 3.38
C GLY A 19 16.08 -16.45 3.68
N GLY A 20 15.29 -16.00 4.65
CA GLY A 20 13.91 -16.46 4.78
C GLY A 20 13.21 -16.09 3.49
N ILE A 21 13.12 -17.05 2.56
CA ILE A 21 12.22 -16.98 1.43
C ILE A 21 10.84 -17.02 2.06
N SER A 22 10.31 -15.86 2.41
CA SER A 22 8.88 -15.73 2.60
C SER A 22 8.28 -15.85 1.20
N ASP A 23 7.37 -16.79 0.96
CA ASP A 23 6.55 -16.88 -0.26
C ASP A 23 5.64 -15.65 -0.47
N ALA A 24 5.87 -14.57 0.27
CA ALA A 24 5.17 -13.31 0.12
C ALA A 24 5.79 -12.51 -1.03
N PRO A 25 4.98 -11.93 -1.92
CA PRO A 25 5.48 -11.07 -2.98
C PRO A 25 6.21 -9.87 -2.35
N ASP A 26 7.27 -9.43 -3.02
CA ASP A 26 7.96 -8.18 -2.69
C ASP A 26 6.97 -7.03 -2.65
N ARG A 27 7.23 -6.07 -1.77
CA ARG A 27 6.34 -4.95 -1.49
C ARG A 27 7.11 -3.66 -1.40
N ARG A 28 6.41 -2.57 -1.66
CA ARG A 28 6.92 -1.21 -1.47
C ARG A 28 5.90 -0.36 -0.74
N VAL A 29 6.37 0.47 0.19
CA VAL A 29 5.54 1.49 0.84
C VAL A 29 5.04 2.47 -0.22
N VAL A 30 3.73 2.73 -0.21
CA VAL A 30 3.12 3.71 -1.11
C VAL A 30 2.47 4.80 -0.27
N THR A 31 2.71 6.04 -0.65
CA THR A 31 2.11 7.24 -0.04
C THR A 31 1.50 8.10 -1.12
N GLY A 32 0.69 9.07 -0.74
CA GLY A 32 0.32 10.14 -1.64
C GLY A 32 -0.95 10.86 -1.23
N THR A 33 -1.52 11.57 -2.18
CA THR A 33 -2.72 12.38 -1.98
C THR A 33 -3.87 11.96 -2.87
N VAL A 34 -5.09 12.15 -2.38
CA VAL A 34 -6.34 11.97 -3.12
C VAL A 34 -7.17 13.24 -3.02
N THR A 35 -7.55 13.79 -4.18
CA THR A 35 -8.47 14.92 -4.27
C THR A 35 -9.76 14.49 -4.97
N LEU A 36 -10.86 15.19 -4.69
CA LEU A 36 -12.13 15.07 -5.40
C LEU A 36 -12.59 16.48 -5.80
N ASP A 37 -12.78 16.70 -7.09
CA ASP A 37 -13.13 18.00 -7.67
C ASP A 37 -12.17 19.13 -7.26
N GLY A 38 -10.90 18.79 -7.02
CA GLY A 38 -9.86 19.74 -6.60
C GLY A 38 -9.76 19.99 -5.09
N ALA A 39 -10.62 19.39 -4.27
CA ALA A 39 -10.53 19.45 -2.82
C ALA A 39 -9.92 18.15 -2.24
N PRO A 40 -9.13 18.20 -1.15
CA PRO A 40 -8.66 16.99 -0.47
C PRO A 40 -9.83 16.10 -0.04
N LEU A 41 -9.75 14.79 -0.30
CA LEU A 41 -10.77 13.86 0.14
C LEU A 41 -10.72 13.70 1.67
N GLU A 42 -11.70 14.26 2.39
CA GLU A 42 -11.69 14.26 3.87
C GLU A 42 -11.55 12.86 4.48
N GLY A 43 -12.24 11.87 3.89
CA GLY A 43 -12.28 10.51 4.41
C GLY A 43 -12.55 9.46 3.35
N GLY A 44 -11.70 8.42 3.34
CA GLY A 44 -11.82 7.34 2.37
C GLY A 44 -10.94 6.14 2.68
N VAL A 45 -11.00 5.17 1.78
CA VAL A 45 -10.10 4.02 1.76
C VAL A 45 -9.60 3.86 0.33
N ILE A 46 -8.29 3.73 0.19
CA ILE A 46 -7.62 3.33 -1.05
C ILE A 46 -7.25 1.86 -0.96
N ARG A 47 -7.43 1.11 -2.05
CA ARG A 47 -7.03 -0.29 -2.18
C ARG A 47 -6.23 -0.49 -3.45
N PHE A 48 -5.19 -1.29 -3.34
CA PHE A 48 -4.38 -1.76 -4.45
C PHE A 48 -4.68 -3.24 -4.65
N ARG A 49 -5.25 -3.58 -5.82
CA ARG A 49 -5.56 -4.95 -6.21
C ARG A 49 -4.58 -5.43 -7.28
N PRO A 50 -3.76 -6.44 -7.00
CA PRO A 50 -2.81 -6.96 -7.98
C PRO A 50 -3.50 -7.49 -9.24
N GLN A 51 -2.81 -7.38 -10.37
CA GLN A 51 -3.15 -8.00 -11.64
C GLN A 51 -1.92 -8.77 -12.17
N PRO A 52 -1.91 -10.12 -12.16
CA PRO A 52 -2.99 -11.06 -11.80
C PRO A 52 -3.36 -11.02 -10.30
N GLU A 53 -4.49 -11.63 -9.95
CA GLU A 53 -5.06 -11.58 -8.61
C GLU A 53 -4.06 -12.04 -7.52
N GLY A 54 -4.04 -11.30 -6.41
CA GLY A 54 -3.09 -11.51 -5.33
C GLY A 54 -3.49 -10.74 -4.07
N PRO A 55 -2.59 -10.66 -3.07
CA PRO A 55 -2.90 -10.07 -1.78
C PRO A 55 -3.16 -8.56 -1.89
N ILE A 56 -4.38 -8.14 -1.57
CA ILE A 56 -4.80 -6.74 -1.59
C ILE A 56 -4.10 -5.96 -0.47
N ALA A 57 -3.60 -4.78 -0.81
CA ALA A 57 -3.12 -3.78 0.15
C ALA A 57 -4.12 -2.62 0.25
N ALA A 58 -4.27 -2.03 1.43
CA ALA A 58 -5.22 -0.94 1.64
C ALA A 58 -4.70 0.09 2.64
N GLY A 59 -5.09 1.35 2.44
CA GLY A 59 -4.79 2.47 3.33
C GLY A 59 -6.05 3.30 3.60
N LYS A 60 -6.08 3.95 4.76
CA LYS A 60 -7.10 4.97 5.05
C LYS A 60 -6.64 6.29 4.44
N ILE A 61 -7.57 7.00 3.82
CA ILE A 61 -7.40 8.37 3.37
C ILE A 61 -7.95 9.27 4.47
N ARG A 62 -7.15 10.24 4.92
CA ARG A 62 -7.56 11.29 5.86
C ARG A 62 -7.04 12.62 5.37
N ASP A 63 -7.92 13.60 5.25
CA ASP A 63 -7.57 14.96 4.79
C ASP A 63 -6.79 14.93 3.48
N GLY A 64 -7.23 14.07 2.56
CA GLY A 64 -6.63 13.83 1.26
C GLY A 64 -5.28 13.13 1.28
N LYS A 65 -4.76 12.66 2.42
CA LYS A 65 -3.48 11.93 2.50
C LYS A 65 -3.68 10.46 2.80
N TYR A 66 -2.82 9.62 2.25
CA TYR A 66 -2.79 8.20 2.58
C TYR A 66 -1.35 7.66 2.62
N GLU A 67 -1.21 6.56 3.35
CA GLU A 67 0.02 5.78 3.42
C GLU A 67 -0.35 4.30 3.58
N VAL A 68 0.34 3.44 2.82
CA VAL A 68 0.17 1.98 2.83
C VAL A 68 1.50 1.34 3.19
N THR A 69 1.67 1.04 4.48
CA THR A 69 2.86 0.41 5.07
C THR A 69 2.60 -1.00 5.62
N ASN A 70 1.33 -1.43 5.68
CA ASN A 70 0.97 -2.71 6.26
C ASN A 70 1.64 -3.88 5.51
N LYS A 71 2.25 -4.81 6.26
CA LYS A 71 3.03 -5.94 5.72
C LYS A 71 4.17 -5.52 4.78
N GLY A 72 4.71 -4.30 4.93
CA GLY A 72 5.76 -3.76 4.06
C GLY A 72 5.22 -2.99 2.85
N GLY A 73 3.91 -2.85 2.69
CA GLY A 73 3.27 -2.01 1.69
C GLY A 73 2.54 -2.77 0.59
N VAL A 74 2.49 -2.18 -0.59
CA VAL A 74 1.77 -2.68 -1.75
C VAL A 74 2.65 -3.67 -2.52
N PRO A 75 2.13 -4.85 -2.93
CA PRO A 75 2.89 -5.78 -3.76
C PRO A 75 3.41 -5.12 -5.04
N LEU A 76 4.61 -5.51 -5.46
CA LEU A 76 5.20 -5.02 -6.70
C LEU A 76 4.36 -5.44 -7.93
N GLY A 77 4.50 -4.67 -9.01
CA GLY A 77 3.85 -4.87 -10.29
C GLY A 77 2.51 -4.17 -10.43
N LYS A 78 1.76 -4.56 -11.46
CA LYS A 78 0.52 -3.88 -11.87
C LYS A 78 -0.59 -4.02 -10.83
N GLN A 79 -1.14 -2.88 -10.41
CA GLN A 79 -2.26 -2.78 -9.48
C GLN A 79 -3.43 -2.03 -10.12
N ARG A 80 -4.64 -2.55 -9.96
CA ARG A 80 -5.86 -1.73 -10.08
C ARG A 80 -6.08 -1.00 -8.77
N VAL A 81 -6.25 0.31 -8.84
CA VAL A 81 -6.44 1.17 -7.67
C VAL A 81 -7.93 1.43 -7.46
N GLU A 82 -8.46 1.11 -6.29
CA GLU A 82 -9.87 1.36 -5.95
C GLU A 82 -9.96 2.35 -4.78
N ILE A 83 -10.63 3.47 -4.99
CA ILE A 83 -10.86 4.51 -3.99
C ILE A 83 -12.35 4.58 -3.69
N LYS A 84 -12.69 4.50 -2.41
CA LYS A 84 -14.05 4.69 -1.92
C LYS A 84 -14.10 5.67 -0.76
N GLY A 85 -15.20 6.41 -0.65
CA GLY A 85 -15.49 7.16 0.57
C GLY A 85 -15.67 6.23 1.76
N ALA A 86 -15.35 6.73 2.94
CA ALA A 86 -15.57 6.04 4.20
C ALA A 86 -16.14 7.03 5.23
N PRO A 87 -17.00 6.58 6.15
CA PRO A 87 -17.45 7.41 7.25
C PRO A 87 -16.26 7.88 8.10
N ILE A 88 -16.34 9.10 8.60
CA ILE A 88 -15.28 9.71 9.42
C ILE A 88 -15.79 9.73 10.86
N LEU A 89 -15.20 8.87 11.68
CA LEU A 89 -15.45 8.86 13.12
C LEU A 89 -14.83 10.10 13.77
N PRO A 90 -15.43 10.61 14.87
CA PRO A 90 -14.78 11.63 15.69
C PRO A 90 -13.40 11.16 16.19
N ALA A 91 -12.47 12.11 16.32
CA ALA A 91 -11.07 11.81 16.65
C ALA A 91 -10.90 11.25 18.07
N ASP A 92 -11.75 11.66 19.01
CA ASP A 92 -11.83 11.13 20.36
C ASP A 92 -13.25 10.63 20.62
N THR A 93 -13.35 9.38 21.05
CA THR A 93 -14.60 8.72 21.42
C THR A 93 -14.67 8.41 22.92
N THR A 94 -13.66 8.83 23.70
CA THR A 94 -13.55 8.53 25.12
C THR A 94 -14.74 9.12 25.88
N GLY A 95 -15.44 8.27 26.64
CA GLY A 95 -16.63 8.68 27.39
C GLY A 95 -17.88 8.92 26.54
N MET A 96 -17.81 8.73 25.21
CA MET A 96 -18.99 8.79 24.34
C MET A 96 -19.73 7.45 24.34
N SER A 97 -21.06 7.51 24.33
CA SER A 97 -21.89 6.34 24.02
C SER A 97 -21.87 6.05 22.51
N LEU A 98 -22.24 4.82 22.11
CA LEU A 98 -22.33 4.46 20.69
C LEU A 98 -23.24 5.43 19.91
N GLY A 99 -24.40 5.80 20.46
CA GLY A 99 -25.31 6.75 19.80
C GLY A 99 -24.73 8.16 19.65
N GLN A 100 -23.84 8.60 20.57
CA GLN A 100 -23.13 9.86 20.44
C GLN A 100 -22.05 9.80 19.34
N ILE A 101 -21.35 8.67 19.24
CA ILE A 101 -20.36 8.43 18.18
C ILE A 101 -21.05 8.42 16.82
N ASP A 102 -22.19 7.73 16.70
CA ASP A 102 -22.97 7.67 15.47
C ASP A 102 -23.46 9.07 15.04
N ALA A 103 -23.99 9.85 15.98
CA ALA A 103 -24.43 11.23 15.72
C ALA A 103 -23.28 12.17 15.32
N ALA A 104 -22.07 11.93 15.81
CA ALA A 104 -20.87 12.71 15.47
C ALA A 104 -20.13 12.21 14.22
N THR A 105 -20.51 11.06 13.67
CA THR A 105 -19.85 10.47 12.50
C THR A 105 -20.25 11.19 11.23
N LYS A 106 -19.27 11.71 10.47
CA LYS A 106 -19.56 12.26 9.15
C LYS A 106 -19.85 11.12 8.17
N PRO A 107 -20.87 11.25 7.30
CA PRO A 107 -21.18 10.25 6.30
C PRO A 107 -20.04 10.11 5.27
N ALA A 108 -19.98 8.95 4.62
CA ALA A 108 -19.01 8.71 3.55
C ALA A 108 -19.26 9.63 2.35
N ILE A 109 -18.19 10.21 1.80
CA ILE A 109 -18.26 11.02 0.58
C ILE A 109 -18.49 10.09 -0.62
N PRO A 110 -19.52 10.32 -1.45
CA PRO A 110 -19.76 9.50 -2.63
C PRO A 110 -18.64 9.68 -3.65
N ILE A 111 -18.05 8.56 -4.09
CA ILE A 111 -17.01 8.50 -5.12
C ILE A 111 -17.60 7.83 -6.36
N PRO A 112 -17.39 8.37 -7.57
CA PRO A 112 -17.84 7.75 -8.81
C PRO A 112 -17.38 6.29 -8.97
N ASP A 113 -18.25 5.44 -9.50
CA ASP A 113 -17.98 4.01 -9.64
C ASP A 113 -16.74 3.70 -10.51
N LYS A 114 -16.37 4.60 -11.44
CA LYS A 114 -15.14 4.56 -12.27
C LYS A 114 -13.83 4.66 -11.50
N TYR A 115 -13.88 4.92 -10.19
CA TYR A 115 -12.73 4.87 -9.29
C TYR A 115 -12.87 3.81 -8.19
N HIS A 116 -13.99 3.08 -8.13
CA HIS A 116 -14.27 2.08 -7.10
C HIS A 116 -14.60 0.72 -7.71
N LYS A 117 -15.88 0.43 -7.99
CA LYS A 117 -16.32 -0.89 -8.45
C LYS A 117 -15.74 -1.27 -9.81
N ASN A 118 -15.72 -0.31 -10.72
CA ASN A 118 -15.21 -0.47 -12.08
C ASN A 118 -14.02 0.48 -12.24
N SER A 119 -13.08 0.44 -11.30
CA SER A 119 -12.00 1.40 -11.30
C SER A 119 -11.15 1.31 -12.57
N GLU A 120 -10.97 2.45 -13.22
CA GLU A 120 -10.08 2.63 -14.37
C GLU A 120 -8.69 3.11 -13.94
N LEU A 121 -8.48 3.33 -12.63
CA LEU A 121 -7.19 3.73 -12.09
C LEU A 121 -6.25 2.53 -12.01
N GLU A 122 -5.05 2.71 -12.54
CA GLU A 122 -3.97 1.74 -12.50
C GLU A 122 -2.70 2.36 -11.93
N ALA A 123 -1.88 1.56 -11.27
CA ALA A 123 -0.56 1.94 -10.79
C ALA A 123 0.41 0.78 -11.00
N ASP A 124 1.62 1.08 -11.47
CA ASP A 124 2.71 0.12 -11.48
C ASP A 124 3.62 0.36 -10.27
N ILE A 125 3.81 -0.67 -9.46
CA ILE A 125 4.60 -0.59 -8.24
C ILE A 125 5.96 -1.22 -8.50
N GLU A 126 6.92 -0.36 -8.83
CA GLU A 126 8.30 -0.78 -9.07
C GLU A 126 9.07 -0.96 -7.76
N ALA A 127 10.08 -1.84 -7.78
CA ALA A 127 11.00 -2.02 -6.66
C ALA A 127 11.70 -0.71 -6.28
N GLY A 128 12.00 -0.54 -4.99
CA GLY A 128 12.73 0.62 -4.50
C GLY A 128 12.83 0.64 -2.98
N SER A 129 13.89 1.25 -2.45
CA SER A 129 14.11 1.41 -1.00
C SER A 129 13.26 2.53 -0.40
N GLU A 130 12.97 3.57 -1.18
CA GLU A 130 12.18 4.73 -0.74
C GLU A 130 10.68 4.54 -1.01
N PRO A 131 9.80 5.13 -0.19
CA PRO A 131 8.36 5.16 -0.46
C PRO A 131 8.04 5.69 -1.86
N LEU A 132 7.13 5.03 -2.57
CA LEU A 132 6.59 5.51 -3.84
C LEU A 132 5.46 6.51 -3.57
N VAL A 133 5.50 7.68 -4.21
CA VAL A 133 4.45 8.69 -4.10
C VAL A 133 3.50 8.57 -5.30
N LEU A 134 2.22 8.29 -5.05
CA LEU A 134 1.16 8.21 -6.08
C LEU A 134 -0.02 9.11 -5.70
N ASN A 135 -0.31 10.10 -6.55
CA ASN A 135 -1.40 11.04 -6.33
C ASN A 135 -2.56 10.76 -7.28
N PHE A 136 -3.79 10.93 -6.79
CA PHE A 136 -5.01 10.69 -7.56
C PHE A 136 -5.96 11.89 -7.49
N ASP A 137 -6.22 12.50 -8.64
CA ASP A 137 -7.16 13.61 -8.78
C ASP A 137 -8.48 13.14 -9.35
N LEU A 138 -9.47 12.95 -8.48
CA LEU A 138 -10.77 12.42 -8.85
C LEU A 138 -11.70 13.54 -9.31
N LYS A 139 -12.52 13.23 -10.32
CA LYS A 139 -13.58 14.08 -10.84
C LYS A 139 -14.91 13.35 -10.82
N LYS A 140 -15.97 14.01 -10.32
CA LYS A 140 -17.33 13.46 -10.34
C LYS A 140 -17.78 13.00 -11.73
#